data_AF-A0A1G9A596-F1
#
_entry.id   AF-A0A1G9A596-F1
#
_cell.length_a   1.000
_cell.length_b   1.000
_cell.length_c   1.000
_cell.angle_alpha   90.00
_cell.angle_beta   90.00
_cell.angle_gamma   90.00
#
_symmetry.space_group_name_H-M   'P 1'
#
loop_
_entity.id
_entity.type
_entity.pdbx_description
1 polymer ?
#
loop_
_entity_poly.entity_id
_entity_poly.type
_entity_poly.pdbx_seq_one_letter_code
_entity_poly.pdbx_strand_id
1 'polypeptide(L)'
;MISSPIKYSLYFFFGSILLVVFGYISTEHSGNPEVISDLNMVDLMYIALINGGIYLLLLLFSFTGIPLLFVLKFLIGIGASGKLSDIPPMQYYLSSFIHGIGEIYICFLITSVTITQIAIIFGVIRKKMDVSEITIFLKRTFPRYILIGLGIVVINAFTEVYISNTLIKLFQ
;
A
#
# COMPACT_ATOMS: atom_id res chain seq x y z
N MET A 1 -12.02 19.12 -15.75
CA MET A 1 -11.21 19.19 -14.51
C MET A 1 -11.31 17.84 -13.80
N ILE A 2 -10.23 17.08 -13.75
CA ILE A 2 -10.16 15.91 -12.87
C ILE A 2 -10.05 16.47 -11.45
N SER A 3 -11.05 16.22 -10.60
CA SER A 3 -11.00 16.64 -9.20
C SER A 3 -9.77 16.03 -8.53
N SER A 4 -9.01 16.83 -7.78
CA SER A 4 -7.81 16.35 -7.07
C SER A 4 -8.17 15.12 -6.23
N PRO A 5 -7.44 13.98 -6.38
CA PRO A 5 -7.71 12.76 -5.64
C PRO A 5 -7.60 12.94 -4.11
N ILE A 6 -6.98 14.03 -3.65
CA ILE A 6 -6.91 14.43 -2.24
C ILE A 6 -8.31 14.57 -1.63
N LYS A 7 -9.33 14.99 -2.39
CA LYS A 7 -10.71 15.10 -1.85
C LYS A 7 -11.27 13.75 -1.38
N TYR A 8 -10.76 12.66 -1.95
CA TYR A 8 -11.21 11.30 -1.63
C TYR A 8 -10.25 10.56 -0.69
N SER A 9 -9.17 11.20 -0.23
CA SER A 9 -8.18 10.56 0.64
C SER A 9 -8.80 10.11 1.96
N LEU A 10 -9.69 10.91 2.54
CA LEU A 10 -10.37 10.57 3.79
C LEU A 10 -11.30 9.36 3.62
N TYR A 11 -12.10 9.34 2.56
CA TYR A 11 -12.98 8.20 2.24
C TYR A 11 -12.18 6.92 1.96
N PHE A 12 -11.07 7.05 1.22
CA PHE A 12 -10.16 5.93 0.96
C PHE A 12 -9.53 5.41 2.25
N PHE A 13 -9.13 6.31 3.15
CA PHE A 13 -8.54 5.94 4.43
C PHE A 13 -9.55 5.16 5.30
N PHE A 14 -10.76 5.69 5.49
CA PHE A 14 -11.80 4.98 6.23
C PHE A 14 -12.17 3.64 5.57
N GLY A 15 -12.29 3.60 4.24
CA GLY A 15 -12.53 2.37 3.50
C GLY A 15 -11.41 1.34 3.69
N SER A 16 -10.15 1.79 3.69
CA SER A 16 -8.98 0.94 3.97
C SER A 16 -9.05 0.35 5.36
N ILE A 17 -9.39 1.14 6.39
CA ILE A 17 -9.54 0.64 7.75
C ILE A 17 -10.65 -0.42 7.83
N LEU A 18 -11.79 -0.21 7.18
CA LEU A 18 -12.87 -1.22 7.12
C LEU A 18 -12.40 -2.53 6.46
N LEU A 19 -11.58 -2.45 5.41
CA LEU A 19 -11.01 -3.63 4.75
C LEU A 19 -9.97 -4.36 5.62
N VAL A 20 -9.14 -3.61 6.35
CA VAL A 20 -8.21 -4.20 7.34
C VAL A 20 -8.99 -4.92 8.44
N VAL A 21 -10.01 -4.28 9.01
CA VAL A 21 -10.88 -4.91 10.03
C VAL A 21 -11.57 -6.14 9.46
N PHE A 22 -12.11 -6.05 8.24
CA PHE A 22 -12.72 -7.18 7.55
C PHE A 22 -11.74 -8.35 7.38
N GLY A 23 -10.51 -8.08 6.93
CA GLY A 23 -9.45 -9.08 6.84
C GLY A 23 -9.22 -9.77 8.17
N TYR A 24 -9.02 -9.00 9.24
CA TYR A 24 -8.77 -9.53 10.57
C TYR A 24 -9.89 -10.46 11.08
N ILE A 25 -11.17 -10.07 10.93
CA ILE A 25 -12.31 -10.88 11.41
C ILE A 25 -12.61 -12.09 10.52
N SER A 26 -12.27 -12.02 9.22
CA SER A 26 -12.54 -13.07 8.24
C SER A 26 -11.49 -14.18 8.24
N THR A 27 -10.32 -13.93 8.84
CA THR A 27 -9.23 -14.90 8.91
C THR A 27 -9.39 -15.81 10.12
N GLU A 28 -9.32 -17.12 9.88
CA GLU A 28 -9.27 -18.11 10.95
C GLU A 28 -7.93 -18.04 11.68
N HIS A 29 -7.97 -18.29 12.98
CA HIS A 29 -6.80 -18.17 13.82
C HIS A 29 -5.83 -19.34 13.59
N SER A 30 -4.57 -19.05 13.27
CA SER A 30 -3.51 -20.05 13.28
C SER A 30 -3.07 -20.26 14.73
N GLY A 31 -3.51 -21.36 15.35
CA GLY A 31 -3.20 -21.69 16.75
C GLY A 31 -1.74 -22.06 17.03
N ASN A 32 -0.79 -21.61 16.19
CA ASN A 32 0.64 -21.81 16.37
C ASN A 32 1.34 -20.45 16.23
N PRO A 33 1.85 -19.87 17.32
CA PRO A 33 2.61 -18.63 17.23
C PRO A 33 3.90 -18.87 16.45
N GLU A 34 4.11 -18.13 15.37
CA GLU A 34 5.39 -18.14 14.67
C GLU A 34 6.45 -17.42 15.51
N VAL A 35 7.60 -18.08 15.69
CA VAL A 35 8.76 -17.45 16.34
C VAL A 35 9.29 -16.35 15.42
N ILE A 36 9.28 -15.11 15.90
CA ILE A 36 9.68 -13.96 15.11
C ILE A 36 11.21 -13.86 15.08
N SER A 37 11.78 -14.07 13.89
CA SER A 37 13.21 -13.96 13.67
C SER A 37 13.73 -12.52 13.80
N ASP A 38 15.01 -12.41 14.17
CA ASP A 38 15.76 -11.15 14.11
C ASP A 38 15.91 -10.69 12.67
N LEU A 39 15.24 -9.58 12.34
CA LEU A 39 15.44 -8.91 11.07
C LEU A 39 16.71 -8.06 11.14
N ASN A 40 17.53 -8.15 10.10
CA ASN A 40 18.79 -7.43 9.98
C ASN A 40 18.78 -6.49 8.76
N MET A 41 19.93 -5.84 8.50
CA MET A 41 20.06 -4.89 7.38
C MET A 41 19.85 -5.54 6.00
N VAL A 42 20.19 -6.82 5.84
CA VAL A 42 19.96 -7.56 4.60
C VAL A 42 18.47 -7.75 4.38
N ASP A 43 17.71 -8.10 5.42
CA ASP A 43 16.25 -8.22 5.36
C ASP A 43 15.60 -6.89 5.00
N LEU A 44 16.08 -5.78 5.57
CA LEU A 44 15.62 -4.44 5.20
C LEU A 44 15.78 -4.18 3.70
N MET A 45 16.95 -4.50 3.14
CA MET A 45 17.20 -4.31 1.71
C MET A 45 16.28 -5.19 0.86
N TYR A 46 16.04 -6.43 1.28
CA TYR A 46 15.11 -7.33 0.58
C TYR A 46 13.67 -6.83 0.63
N ILE A 47 13.18 -6.43 1.81
CA ILE A 47 11.84 -5.88 1.99
C ILE A 47 11.67 -4.63 1.13
N ALA A 48 12.61 -3.69 1.19
CA ALA A 48 12.57 -2.46 0.40
C ALA A 48 12.58 -2.75 -1.11
N LEU A 49 13.40 -3.71 -1.57
CA LEU A 49 13.50 -4.07 -2.99
C LEU A 49 12.23 -4.77 -3.49
N ILE A 50 11.70 -5.73 -2.73
CA ILE A 50 10.50 -6.48 -3.10
C ILE A 50 9.29 -5.56 -3.11
N ASN A 51 9.05 -4.81 -2.03
CA ASN A 51 7.92 -3.89 -1.94
C ASN A 51 8.04 -2.75 -2.96
N GLY A 52 9.26 -2.26 -3.20
CA GLY A 52 9.54 -1.26 -4.24
C GLY A 52 9.27 -1.80 -5.65
N GLY A 53 9.70 -3.03 -5.93
CA GLY A 53 9.44 -3.71 -7.20
C GLY A 53 7.95 -3.92 -7.45
N ILE A 54 7.21 -4.42 -6.45
CA ILE A 54 5.75 -4.58 -6.52
C ILE A 54 5.08 -3.22 -6.76
N TYR A 55 5.46 -2.18 -6.03
CA TYR A 55 4.93 -0.83 -6.22
C TYR A 55 5.13 -0.32 -7.65
N LEU A 56 6.34 -0.45 -8.20
CA LEU A 56 6.66 -0.03 -9.56
C LEU A 56 5.88 -0.82 -10.61
N LEU A 57 5.71 -2.13 -10.42
CA LEU A 57 4.90 -2.96 -11.31
C LEU A 57 3.43 -2.52 -11.28
N LEU A 58 2.86 -2.28 -10.11
CA LEU A 58 1.48 -1.81 -9.98
C LEU A 58 1.29 -0.44 -10.63
N LEU A 59 2.25 0.47 -10.50
CA LEU A 59 2.21 1.73 -11.24
C LEU A 59 2.32 1.52 -12.76
N LEU A 60 3.20 0.65 -13.23
CA LEU A 60 3.37 0.37 -14.67
C LEU A 60 2.08 -0.18 -15.29
N PHE A 61 1.37 -1.06 -14.57
CA PHE A 61 0.11 -1.65 -15.00
C PHE A 61 -1.14 -0.84 -14.65
N SER A 62 -0.99 0.39 -14.16
CA SER A 62 -2.12 1.21 -13.68
C SER A 62 -3.14 1.59 -14.77
N PHE A 63 -2.80 1.47 -16.06
CA PHE A 63 -3.77 1.64 -17.16
C PHE A 63 -4.79 0.49 -17.27
N THR A 64 -4.52 -0.67 -16.67
CA THR A 64 -5.38 -1.87 -16.80
C THR A 64 -6.51 -1.95 -15.77
N GLY A 65 -6.42 -1.20 -14.68
CA GLY A 65 -7.30 -1.32 -13.52
C GLY A 65 -7.01 -2.52 -12.60
N ILE A 66 -6.18 -3.47 -13.01
CA ILE A 66 -5.74 -4.61 -12.19
C ILE A 66 -5.18 -4.18 -10.82
N PRO A 67 -4.39 -3.08 -10.72
CA PRO A 67 -3.87 -2.64 -9.43
C PRO A 67 -4.94 -2.32 -8.39
N LEU A 68 -6.17 -1.95 -8.79
CA LEU A 68 -7.27 -1.73 -7.84
C LEU A 68 -7.65 -3.02 -7.11
N LEU A 69 -7.70 -4.15 -7.83
CA LEU A 69 -7.98 -5.46 -7.23
C LEU A 69 -6.84 -5.88 -6.30
N PHE A 70 -5.60 -5.59 -6.68
CA PHE A 70 -4.43 -5.87 -5.84
C PHE A 70 -4.46 -5.05 -4.55
N VAL A 71 -4.79 -3.76 -4.63
CA VAL A 71 -4.95 -2.89 -3.46
C VAL A 71 -6.01 -3.44 -2.50
N LEU A 72 -7.18 -3.87 -3.00
CA LEU A 72 -8.20 -4.48 -2.16
C LEU A 72 -7.70 -5.73 -1.44
N LYS A 73 -7.05 -6.64 -2.20
CA LYS A 73 -6.46 -7.86 -1.64
C LYS A 73 -5.40 -7.54 -0.59
N PHE A 74 -4.56 -6.55 -0.85
CA PHE A 74 -3.47 -6.15 0.02
C PHE A 74 -3.99 -5.57 1.34
N LEU A 75 -4.98 -4.67 1.29
CA LEU A 75 -5.61 -4.10 2.49
C LEU A 75 -6.27 -5.17 3.38
N ILE A 76 -6.95 -6.14 2.78
CA ILE A 76 -7.49 -7.30 3.50
C ILE A 76 -6.34 -8.13 4.10
N GLY A 77 -5.25 -8.30 3.35
CA GLY A 77 -4.05 -9.00 3.79
C GLY A 77 -3.41 -8.39 5.05
N ILE A 78 -3.33 -7.07 5.17
CA ILE A 78 -2.85 -6.39 6.39
C ILE A 78 -3.68 -6.81 7.62
N GLY A 79 -5.00 -6.92 7.45
CA GLY A 79 -5.91 -7.43 8.46
C GLY A 79 -5.62 -8.87 8.86
N ALA A 80 -5.55 -9.74 7.85
CA ALA A 80 -5.27 -11.16 8.03
C ALA A 80 -3.93 -11.41 8.74
N SER A 81 -2.87 -10.68 8.37
CA SER A 81 -1.54 -10.81 8.99
C SER A 81 -1.56 -10.55 10.49
N GLY A 82 -2.37 -9.60 10.96
CA GLY A 82 -2.53 -9.34 12.39
C GLY A 82 -3.26 -10.46 13.14
N LYS A 83 -4.09 -11.24 12.45
CA LYS A 83 -4.77 -12.41 13.04
C LYS A 83 -3.88 -13.65 13.07
N LEU A 84 -3.03 -13.81 12.06
CA LEU A 84 -2.12 -14.93 11.87
C LEU A 84 -0.87 -14.84 12.76
N SER A 85 -0.49 -13.64 13.19
CA SER A 85 0.70 -13.43 14.03
C SER A 85 0.57 -13.96 15.46
N ASP A 86 -0.64 -14.32 15.89
CA ASP A 86 -0.97 -14.77 17.26
C ASP A 86 -0.56 -13.76 18.36
N ILE A 87 -0.43 -12.49 18.00
CA ILE A 87 -0.16 -11.37 18.91
C ILE A 87 -1.49 -10.69 19.26
N PRO A 88 -1.70 -10.26 20.53
CA PRO A 88 -2.83 -9.42 20.88
C PRO A 88 -3.00 -8.24 19.90
N PRO A 89 -4.18 -8.04 19.28
CA PRO A 89 -4.33 -7.11 18.14
C PRO A 89 -3.87 -5.69 18.43
N MET A 90 -4.13 -5.22 19.65
CA MET A 90 -3.70 -3.89 20.09
C MET A 90 -2.17 -3.76 20.05
N GLN A 91 -1.44 -4.78 20.49
CA GLN A 91 0.02 -4.78 20.46
C GLN A 91 0.52 -4.80 19.01
N TYR A 92 0.00 -5.72 18.18
CA TYR A 92 0.40 -5.87 16.78
C TYR A 92 0.20 -4.58 15.96
N TYR A 93 -1.00 -3.99 16.02
CA TYR A 93 -1.31 -2.80 15.22
C TYR A 93 -0.66 -1.53 15.76
N LEU A 94 -0.39 -1.43 17.06
CA LEU A 94 0.39 -0.31 17.61
C LEU A 94 1.87 -0.42 17.24
N SER A 95 2.48 -1.61 17.34
CA SER A 95 3.88 -1.82 16.95
C SER A 95 4.11 -1.58 15.46
N SER A 96 3.09 -1.82 14.64
CA SER A 96 3.16 -1.68 13.18
C SER A 96 2.44 -0.45 12.65
N PHE A 97 2.05 0.51 13.52
CA PHE A 97 1.18 1.62 13.14
C PHE A 97 1.75 2.49 12.02
N ILE A 98 2.99 2.95 12.17
CA ILE A 98 3.65 3.81 11.19
C ILE A 98 3.81 3.07 9.85
N HIS A 99 4.22 1.80 9.92
CA HIS A 99 4.38 0.94 8.75
C HIS A 99 3.05 0.76 8.01
N GLY A 100 1.99 0.35 8.73
CA GLY A 100 0.65 0.14 8.17
C GLY A 100 0.03 1.42 7.59
N ILE A 101 0.25 2.59 8.20
CA ILE A 101 -0.17 3.86 7.60
C ILE A 101 0.55 4.13 6.29
N GLY A 102 1.87 3.90 6.23
CA GLY A 102 2.64 4.06 5.01
C GLY A 102 2.15 3.13 3.89
N GLU A 103 1.79 1.90 4.24
CA GLU A 103 1.23 0.90 3.32
C GLU A 103 -0.13 1.33 2.75
N ILE A 104 -1.04 1.81 3.60
CA ILE A 104 -2.33 2.38 3.19
C ILE A 104 -2.10 3.58 2.27
N TYR A 105 -1.12 4.43 2.58
CA TYR A 105 -0.82 5.58 1.74
C TYR A 105 -0.25 5.18 0.38
N ILE A 106 0.62 4.16 0.31
CA ILE A 106 1.08 3.57 -0.96
C ILE A 106 -0.11 3.07 -1.78
N CYS A 107 -1.06 2.37 -1.15
CA CYS A 107 -2.30 1.92 -1.79
C CYS A 107 -3.13 3.09 -2.34
N PHE A 108 -3.20 4.20 -1.61
CA PHE A 108 -3.85 5.43 -2.06
C PHE A 108 -3.16 6.03 -3.29
N LEU A 109 -1.82 6.06 -3.33
CA LEU A 109 -1.06 6.54 -4.48
C LEU A 109 -1.32 5.67 -5.72
N ILE A 110 -1.24 4.35 -5.60
CA ILE A 110 -1.52 3.41 -6.69
C ILE A 110 -2.95 3.61 -7.21
N THR A 111 -3.92 3.69 -6.30
CA THR A 111 -5.34 3.89 -6.64
C THR A 111 -5.55 5.21 -7.37
N SER A 112 -4.94 6.29 -6.88
CA SER A 112 -5.04 7.62 -7.48
C SER A 112 -4.46 7.67 -8.89
N VAL A 113 -3.28 7.08 -9.10
CA VAL A 113 -2.64 6.97 -10.42
C VAL A 113 -3.51 6.15 -11.36
N THR A 114 -3.99 4.99 -10.90
CA THR A 114 -4.84 4.07 -11.68
C THR A 114 -6.14 4.74 -12.14
N ILE A 115 -6.90 5.33 -11.21
CA ILE A 115 -8.16 6.02 -11.55
C ILE A 115 -7.88 7.19 -12.49
N THR A 116 -6.82 7.97 -12.25
CA THR A 116 -6.48 9.12 -13.11
C THR A 116 -6.11 8.66 -14.51
N GLN A 117 -5.26 7.64 -14.65
CA GLN A 117 -4.83 7.14 -15.95
C GLN A 117 -6.00 6.54 -16.73
N ILE A 118 -6.85 5.76 -16.08
CA ILE A 118 -8.08 5.23 -16.68
C ILE A 118 -9.00 6.36 -17.12
N ALA A 119 -9.20 7.39 -16.29
CA ALA A 119 -10.04 8.53 -16.63
C ALA A 119 -9.52 9.30 -17.85
N ILE A 120 -8.20 9.52 -17.95
CA ILE A 120 -7.57 10.16 -19.11
C ILE A 120 -7.77 9.29 -20.36
N ILE A 121 -7.50 7.98 -20.28
CA ILE A 121 -7.68 7.05 -21.40
C ILE A 121 -9.13 7.07 -21.91
N PHE A 122 -10.11 6.93 -21.00
CA PHE A 122 -11.53 7.02 -21.39
C PHE A 122 -11.91 8.39 -21.94
N GLY A 123 -11.33 9.47 -21.42
CA GLY A 123 -11.49 10.82 -21.94
C GLY A 123 -11.04 10.94 -23.38
N VAL A 124 -9.87 10.39 -23.71
CA VAL A 124 -9.31 10.35 -25.07
C VAL A 124 -10.17 9.49 -25.99
N ILE A 125 -10.55 8.28 -25.58
CA ILE A 125 -11.43 7.38 -26.37
C ILE A 125 -12.77 8.07 -26.69
N ARG A 126 -13.34 8.79 -25.74
CA ARG A 126 -14.60 9.55 -25.91
C ARG A 126 -14.42 10.89 -26.61
N LYS A 127 -13.22 11.22 -27.11
CA LYS A 127 -12.86 12.50 -27.74
C LYS A 127 -13.16 13.72 -26.86
N LYS A 128 -13.13 13.55 -25.54
CA LYS A 128 -13.30 14.62 -24.54
C LYS A 128 -11.95 15.20 -24.08
N MET A 129 -10.85 14.55 -24.43
CA MET A 129 -9.48 14.92 -24.09
C MET A 129 -8.55 14.63 -25.28
N ASP A 130 -7.45 15.36 -25.35
CA ASP A 130 -6.42 15.18 -26.37
C ASP A 130 -5.41 14.09 -25.95
N VAL A 131 -4.80 13.39 -26.91
CA VAL A 131 -3.77 12.35 -26.66
C VAL A 131 -2.56 12.93 -25.91
N SER A 132 -2.26 14.20 -26.09
CA SER A 132 -1.21 14.92 -25.37
C SER A 132 -1.40 14.90 -23.85
N GLU A 133 -2.64 14.77 -23.34
CA GLU A 133 -2.93 14.65 -21.91
C GLU A 133 -2.30 13.38 -21.29
N ILE A 134 -2.26 12.27 -22.06
CA ILE A 134 -1.58 11.04 -21.63
C ILE A 134 -0.08 11.32 -21.45
N THR A 135 0.52 12.03 -22.41
CA THR A 135 1.95 12.36 -22.37
C THR A 135 2.28 13.30 -21.21
N ILE A 136 1.42 14.29 -20.95
CA ILE A 136 1.55 15.21 -19.82
C ILE A 136 1.52 14.43 -18.50
N PHE A 137 0.55 13.52 -18.34
CA PHE A 137 0.44 12.67 -17.17
C PHE A 137 1.69 11.81 -16.94
N LEU A 138 2.17 11.11 -17.98
CA LEU A 138 3.34 10.24 -17.90
C LEU A 138 4.65 11.01 -17.62
N LYS A 139 4.79 12.23 -18.14
CA LYS A 139 6.03 13.02 -17.97
C LYS A 139 6.06 13.85 -16.69
N ARG A 140 4.91 14.35 -16.21
CA ARG A 140 4.87 15.29 -15.08
C ARG A 140 4.35 14.67 -13.80
N THR A 141 3.28 13.88 -13.90
CA THR A 141 2.57 13.35 -12.74
C THR A 141 3.18 12.03 -12.30
N PHE A 142 3.32 11.08 -13.23
CA PHE A 142 3.79 9.73 -12.95
C PHE A 142 5.14 9.65 -12.21
N PRO A 143 6.20 10.42 -12.58
CA PRO A 143 7.49 10.34 -11.89
C PRO A 143 7.44 10.85 -10.45
N ARG A 144 6.55 11.80 -10.15
CA ARG A 144 6.36 12.31 -8.78
C ARG A 144 5.75 11.23 -7.89
N TYR A 145 4.76 10.50 -8.38
CA TYR A 145 4.18 9.37 -7.65
C TYR A 145 5.21 8.27 -7.43
N ILE A 146 6.03 7.94 -8.43
CA ILE A 146 7.15 7.00 -8.26
C ILE A 146 8.05 7.43 -7.10
N LEU A 147 8.56 8.67 -7.14
CA LEU A 147 9.52 9.15 -6.16
C LEU A 147 8.93 9.15 -4.74
N ILE A 148 7.71 9.67 -4.58
CA ILE A 148 7.03 9.72 -3.28
C ILE A 148 6.80 8.30 -2.74
N GLY A 149 6.26 7.40 -3.56
CA GLY A 149 5.97 6.04 -3.11
C GLY A 149 7.23 5.24 -2.78
N LEU A 150 8.30 5.35 -3.58
CA LEU A 150 9.58 4.71 -3.25
C LEU A 150 10.17 5.25 -1.94
N GLY A 151 10.07 6.56 -1.69
CA GLY A 151 10.47 7.14 -0.41
C GLY A 151 9.71 6.53 0.77
N ILE A 152 8.40 6.34 0.62
CA ILE A 152 7.56 5.72 1.67
C ILE A 152 7.88 4.23 1.83
N VAL A 153 8.10 3.49 0.75
CA VAL A 153 8.51 2.07 0.80
C VAL A 153 9.80 1.92 1.63
N VAL A 154 10.80 2.77 1.40
CA VAL A 154 12.05 2.73 2.16
C VAL A 154 11.79 3.03 3.63
N ILE A 155 11.05 4.10 3.95
CA ILE A 155 10.70 4.45 5.34
C ILE A 155 9.94 3.29 6.03
N ASN A 156 9.03 2.63 5.31
CA ASN A 156 8.29 1.49 5.80
C ASN A 156 9.18 0.29 6.10
N ALA A 157 10.13 -0.03 5.23
CA ALA A 157 11.09 -1.11 5.47
C ALA A 157 11.98 -0.82 6.70
N PHE A 158 12.43 0.42 6.87
CA PHE A 158 13.15 0.84 8.08
C PHE A 158 12.29 0.69 9.35
N THR A 159 11.04 1.15 9.28
CA THR A 159 10.09 1.07 10.40
C THR A 159 9.82 -0.39 10.77
N GLU A 160 9.60 -1.25 9.79
CA GLU A 160 9.32 -2.67 9.99
C GLU A 160 10.48 -3.38 10.69
N VAL A 161 11.70 -3.23 10.17
CA VAL A 161 12.88 -3.93 10.66
C VAL A 161 13.35 -3.41 12.01
N TYR A 162 13.39 -2.09 12.23
CA TYR A 162 14.01 -1.52 13.43
C TYR A 162 13.01 -1.13 14.52
N ILE A 163 11.78 -0.77 14.16
CA ILE A 163 10.77 -0.31 15.12
C ILE A 163 9.79 -1.44 15.41
N SER A 164 9.08 -1.93 14.40
CA SER A 164 8.02 -2.91 14.59
C SER A 164 8.55 -4.24 15.10
N ASN A 165 9.61 -4.79 14.50
CA ASN A 165 10.22 -6.05 14.95
C ASN A 165 10.74 -5.95 16.39
N THR A 166 11.38 -4.83 16.76
CA THR A 166 11.84 -4.58 18.14
C THR A 166 10.68 -4.50 19.12
N LEU A 167 9.64 -3.73 18.80
CA LEU A 167 8.47 -3.57 19.66
C LEU A 167 7.73 -4.88 19.86
N ILE A 168 7.50 -5.63 18.77
CA ILE A 168 6.80 -6.92 18.84
C ILE A 168 7.52 -7.89 19.79
N LYS A 169 8.86 -7.96 19.73
CA LYS A 169 9.64 -8.81 20.63
C LYS A 169 9.60 -8.40 22.08
N LEU A 170 9.42 -7.11 22.38
CA LEU A 170 9.23 -6.65 23.77
C LEU A 170 7.89 -7.10 24.36
N PHE A 171 6.93 -7.48 23.51
CA PHE A 171 5.60 -7.92 23.92
C PHE A 171 5.41 -9.45 23.87
N GLN A 172 6.40 -10.20 23.39
CA GLN A 172 6.48 -11.65 23.47
C GLN A 172 7.23 -12.08 24.73
#